data_AF-A0A3S9QK33-F1
#
_entry.id   AF-A0A3S9QK33-F1
#
_cell.length_a   1.000
_cell.length_b   1.000
_cell.length_c   1.000
_cell.angle_alpha   90.00
_cell.angle_beta   90.00
_cell.angle_gamma   90.00
#
_symmetry.space_group_name_H-M   'P 1'
#
loop_
_entity.id
_entity.type
_entity.pdbx_description
1 polymer ?
#
loop_
_entity_poly.entity_id
_entity_poly.type
_entity_poly.pdbx_seq_one_letter_code
_entity_poly.pdbx_strand_id
1 'polypeptide(L)'
;MTVNNPFVTPAAASGGIDWNTLNGALVIIKVTAFETGIQTSNGPRDAARADVYPIDGPQAGDKHEDTLIFPKVLASQLRPRVGQLVIGRVGQGTAKSGQNAPWILQDPTQADIQAGVVAWQKIQAGQFQAPAPQAQPQTQPVQQAPAQTGQPAQQAPTWGTAPQQGGLPF
;
A
#
# COMPACT_ATOMS: atom_id res chain seq x y z
N MET A 1 26.12 32.30 5.90
CA MET A 1 25.39 32.19 4.62
C MET A 1 24.65 30.85 4.66
N THR A 2 23.34 30.85 4.86
CA THR A 2 22.55 29.62 4.87
C THR A 2 22.39 29.17 3.43
N VAL A 3 23.01 28.06 3.05
CA VAL A 3 22.87 27.48 1.72
C VAL A 3 21.51 26.79 1.68
N ASN A 4 20.56 27.35 0.92
CA ASN A 4 19.30 26.68 0.60
C ASN A 4 19.62 25.51 -0.33
N ASN A 5 19.56 24.28 0.17
CA ASN A 5 19.91 23.08 -0.57
C ASN A 5 18.65 22.52 -1.29
N PRO A 6 18.56 22.57 -2.63
CA PRO A 6 17.44 22.01 -3.39
C PRO A 6 17.58 20.50 -3.68
N PHE A 7 18.67 19.86 -3.25
CA PHE A 7 18.96 18.46 -3.58
C PHE A 7 18.22 17.51 -2.64
N VAL A 8 17.45 16.60 -3.23
CA VAL A 8 16.86 15.45 -2.54
C VAL A 8 17.79 14.24 -2.62
N THR A 9 17.77 13.39 -1.60
CA THR A 9 18.52 12.14 -1.60
C THR A 9 17.94 11.15 -2.62
N PRO A 10 18.76 10.28 -3.22
CA PRO A 10 18.27 9.27 -4.17
C PRO A 10 17.27 8.32 -3.50
N ALA A 11 16.30 7.83 -4.27
CA ALA A 11 15.38 6.80 -3.81
C ALA A 11 16.12 5.48 -3.54
N ALA A 12 15.57 4.66 -2.64
CA ALA A 12 16.04 3.30 -2.46
C ALA A 12 15.90 2.51 -3.78
N ALA A 13 16.84 1.59 -4.03
CA ALA A 13 16.74 0.73 -5.20
C ALA A 13 15.43 -0.06 -5.16
N SER A 14 14.64 0.02 -6.23
CA SER A 14 13.43 -0.78 -6.39
C SER A 14 13.83 -2.26 -6.54
N GLY A 15 13.48 -3.08 -5.55
CA GLY A 15 13.62 -4.52 -5.65
C GLY A 15 12.73 -5.10 -6.76
N GLY A 16 13.10 -6.27 -7.28
CA GLY A 16 12.24 -7.02 -8.20
C GLY A 16 10.89 -7.36 -7.56
N ILE A 17 9.85 -7.49 -8.38
CA ILE A 17 8.52 -7.86 -7.90
C ILE A 17 8.49 -9.35 -7.55
N ASP A 18 8.03 -9.67 -6.33
CA ASP A 18 7.61 -11.02 -5.98
C ASP A 18 6.19 -11.25 -6.50
N TRP A 19 6.06 -11.99 -7.59
CA TRP A 19 4.75 -12.27 -8.19
C TRP A 19 3.90 -13.25 -7.35
N ASN A 20 4.52 -13.99 -6.43
CA ASN A 20 3.82 -14.94 -5.60
C ASN A 20 2.96 -14.24 -4.54
N THR A 21 3.47 -13.15 -3.95
CA THR A 21 2.73 -12.30 -3.00
C THR A 21 1.63 -11.48 -3.66
N LEU A 22 1.78 -11.20 -4.97
CA LEU A 22 0.77 -10.52 -5.77
C LEU A 22 -0.27 -11.47 -6.39
N ASN A 23 -0.16 -12.78 -6.22
CA ASN A 23 -1.11 -13.71 -6.85
C ASN A 23 -2.55 -13.46 -6.36
N GLY A 24 -3.47 -13.21 -7.29
CA GLY A 24 -4.85 -12.82 -7.03
C GLY A 24 -5.07 -11.33 -6.75
N ALA A 25 -3.99 -10.57 -6.54
CA ALA A 25 -4.06 -9.14 -6.28
C ALA A 25 -4.45 -8.36 -7.55
N LEU A 26 -5.19 -7.28 -7.34
CA LEU A 26 -5.48 -6.30 -8.38
C LEU A 26 -4.32 -5.31 -8.46
N VAL A 27 -3.77 -5.13 -9.66
CA VAL A 27 -2.61 -4.27 -9.90
C VAL A 27 -2.91 -3.27 -11.00
N ILE A 28 -2.40 -2.05 -10.83
CA ILE A 28 -2.30 -1.04 -11.89
C ILE A 28 -0.85 -1.06 -12.40
N ILE A 29 -0.69 -1.18 -13.70
CA ILE A 29 0.61 -1.24 -14.38
C ILE A 29 0.67 -0.11 -15.41
N LYS A 30 1.60 0.81 -15.22
CA LYS A 30 1.93 1.84 -16.20
C LYS A 30 3.15 1.38 -16.99
N VAL A 31 2.92 0.90 -18.21
CA VAL A 31 4.01 0.35 -19.03
C VAL A 31 4.78 1.50 -19.68
N THR A 32 6.08 1.61 -19.39
CA THR A 32 6.92 2.71 -19.87
C THR A 32 7.72 2.33 -21.11
N ALA A 33 8.26 1.11 -21.16
CA ALA A 33 9.04 0.62 -22.30
C ALA A 33 9.03 -0.91 -22.38
N PHE A 34 9.52 -1.45 -23.51
CA PHE A 34 9.79 -2.87 -23.67
C PHE A 34 11.27 -3.05 -24.05
N GLU A 35 12.01 -3.73 -23.19
CA GLU A 35 13.46 -3.90 -23.30
C GLU A 35 13.75 -5.32 -23.79
N THR A 36 14.56 -5.44 -24.83
CA THR A 36 14.92 -6.74 -25.42
C THR A 36 16.37 -7.09 -25.12
N GLY A 37 16.63 -8.38 -24.88
CA GLY A 37 18.01 -8.87 -24.73
C GLY A 37 18.75 -8.36 -23.49
N ILE A 38 18.03 -8.06 -22.39
CA ILE A 38 18.64 -7.71 -21.11
C ILE A 38 19.47 -8.90 -20.63
N GLN A 39 20.76 -8.68 -20.39
CA GLN A 39 21.63 -9.72 -19.83
C GLN A 39 21.27 -9.98 -18.37
N THR A 40 20.73 -11.17 -18.10
CA THR A 40 20.48 -11.65 -16.73
C THR A 40 21.45 -12.77 -16.39
N SER A 41 21.53 -13.16 -15.12
CA SER A 41 22.31 -14.33 -14.67
C SER A 41 21.88 -15.63 -15.36
N ASN A 42 20.64 -15.69 -15.87
CA ASN A 42 20.08 -16.84 -16.57
C ASN A 42 20.08 -16.67 -18.09
N GLY A 43 20.90 -15.76 -18.62
CA GLY A 43 20.98 -15.43 -20.05
C GLY A 43 20.16 -14.20 -20.45
N PRO A 44 20.19 -13.82 -21.74
CA PRO A 44 19.42 -12.69 -22.25
C PRO A 44 17.91 -12.95 -22.12
N ARG A 45 17.17 -11.95 -21.64
CA ARG A 45 15.72 -11.98 -21.47
C ARG A 45 15.10 -10.68 -21.96
N ASP A 46 13.88 -10.76 -22.43
CA ASP A 46 13.06 -9.59 -22.71
C ASP A 46 12.24 -9.25 -21.47
N ALA A 47 12.02 -7.97 -21.22
CA ALA A 47 11.27 -7.48 -20.07
C ALA A 47 10.43 -6.26 -20.44
N ALA A 48 9.26 -6.13 -19.82
CA ALA A 48 8.52 -4.88 -19.86
C ALA A 48 8.99 -3.98 -18.71
N ARG A 49 9.40 -2.75 -19.01
CA ARG A 49 9.68 -1.72 -18.00
C ARG A 49 8.36 -1.03 -17.65
N ALA A 50 8.02 -0.98 -16.37
CA ALA A 50 6.74 -0.44 -15.93
C ALA A 50 6.78 0.03 -14.47
N ASP A 51 5.83 0.89 -14.12
CA ASP A 51 5.49 1.18 -12.74
C ASP A 51 4.33 0.26 -12.34
N VAL A 52 4.47 -0.50 -11.25
CA VAL A 52 3.46 -1.43 -10.74
C VAL A 52 2.96 -0.99 -9.38
N TYR A 53 1.65 -0.87 -9.27
CA TYR A 53 0.93 -0.43 -8.09
C TYR A 53 -0.12 -1.47 -7.71
N PRO A 54 0.20 -2.42 -6.80
CA PRO A 54 -0.79 -3.28 -6.18
C PRO A 54 -1.81 -2.47 -5.38
N ILE A 55 -3.09 -2.58 -5.74
CA ILE A 55 -4.18 -1.84 -5.08
C ILE A 55 -5.02 -2.69 -4.14
N ASP A 56 -4.77 -4.00 -4.14
CA ASP A 56 -5.44 -5.02 -3.32
C ASP A 56 -4.41 -6.06 -2.85
N GLY A 57 -4.79 -6.90 -1.91
CA GLY A 57 -3.97 -7.98 -1.37
C GLY A 57 -2.93 -7.52 -0.34
N PRO A 58 -2.01 -8.44 0.04
CA PRO A 58 -1.05 -8.20 1.11
C PRO A 58 -0.07 -7.05 0.85
N GLN A 59 0.15 -6.72 -0.43
CA GLN A 59 1.03 -5.64 -0.87
C GLN A 59 0.27 -4.39 -1.31
N ALA A 60 -1.03 -4.28 -1.00
CA ALA A 60 -1.82 -3.11 -1.37
C ALA A 60 -1.13 -1.82 -0.91
N GLY A 61 -0.92 -0.88 -1.83
CA GLY A 61 -0.26 0.40 -1.61
C GLY A 61 1.26 0.40 -1.72
N ASP A 62 1.90 -0.75 -1.95
CA ASP A 62 3.32 -0.80 -2.35
C ASP A 62 3.54 -0.13 -3.71
N LYS A 63 4.72 0.46 -3.91
CA LYS A 63 5.13 1.09 -5.17
C LYS A 63 6.34 0.39 -5.73
N HIS A 64 6.19 -0.19 -6.93
CA HIS A 64 7.30 -0.72 -7.70
C HIS A 64 7.49 0.16 -8.93
N GLU A 65 8.15 1.29 -8.74
CA GLU A 65 8.44 2.24 -9.82
C GLU A 65 9.66 1.78 -10.60
N ASP A 66 9.66 2.07 -11.91
CA ASP A 66 10.79 1.78 -12.81
C ASP A 66 11.28 0.32 -12.82
N THR A 67 10.39 -0.64 -12.59
CA THR A 67 10.77 -2.06 -12.44
C THR A 67 10.69 -2.84 -13.76
N LEU A 68 11.46 -3.92 -13.83
CA LEU A 68 11.53 -4.81 -14.99
C LEU A 68 10.70 -6.09 -14.75
N ILE A 69 9.70 -6.28 -15.60
CA ILE A 69 8.79 -7.43 -15.59
C ILE A 69 9.33 -8.49 -16.56
N PHE A 70 9.95 -9.53 -16.00
CA PHE A 70 10.56 -10.64 -16.74
C PHE A 70 9.64 -11.84 -17.10
N PRO A 71 8.52 -12.14 -16.41
CA PRO A 71 7.70 -13.28 -16.79
C PRO A 71 7.23 -13.17 -18.24
N LYS A 72 7.67 -14.10 -19.09
CA LYS A 72 7.56 -13.99 -20.56
C LYS A 72 6.14 -13.70 -21.05
N VAL A 73 5.14 -14.40 -20.51
CA VAL A 73 3.75 -14.23 -20.93
C VAL A 73 3.20 -12.87 -20.50
N LEU A 74 3.42 -12.49 -19.24
CA LEU A 74 3.05 -11.18 -18.72
C LEU A 74 3.72 -10.04 -19.49
N ALA A 75 5.04 -10.11 -19.71
CA ALA A 75 5.78 -9.13 -20.50
C ALA A 75 5.23 -9.02 -21.93
N SER A 76 4.84 -10.14 -22.53
CA SER A 76 4.20 -10.16 -23.87
C SER A 76 2.81 -9.55 -23.88
N GLN A 77 2.02 -9.68 -22.81
CA GLN A 77 0.71 -9.03 -22.67
C GLN A 77 0.84 -7.51 -22.54
N LEU A 78 1.89 -7.04 -21.88
CA LEU A 78 2.17 -5.62 -21.66
C LEU A 78 2.83 -4.95 -22.86
N ARG A 79 3.57 -5.69 -23.70
CA ARG A 79 4.25 -5.16 -24.89
C ARG A 79 3.37 -4.29 -25.81
N PRO A 80 2.15 -4.68 -26.22
CA PRO A 80 1.29 -3.83 -27.05
C PRO A 80 0.69 -2.63 -26.28
N ARG A 81 0.92 -2.53 -24.97
CA ARG A 81 0.36 -1.51 -24.06
C ARG A 81 1.42 -0.52 -23.58
N VAL A 82 2.61 -0.49 -24.18
CA VAL A 82 3.63 0.51 -23.88
C VAL A 82 3.05 1.93 -24.05
N GLY A 83 3.24 2.77 -23.04
CA GLY A 83 2.66 4.12 -22.96
C GLY A 83 1.22 4.17 -22.44
N GLN A 84 0.61 3.02 -22.12
CA GLN A 84 -0.76 2.93 -21.61
C GLN A 84 -0.79 2.50 -20.13
N LEU A 85 -1.90 2.82 -19.47
CA LEU A 85 -2.23 2.32 -18.15
C LEU A 85 -3.05 1.03 -18.30
N VAL A 86 -2.60 -0.03 -17.65
CA VAL A 86 -3.24 -1.35 -17.67
C VAL A 86 -3.69 -1.68 -16.24
N ILE A 87 -4.90 -2.22 -16.11
CA ILE A 87 -5.39 -2.77 -14.84
C ILE A 87 -5.80 -4.22 -15.07
N GLY A 88 -5.49 -5.07 -14.10
CA GLY A 88 -5.97 -6.44 -14.11
C GLY A 88 -5.53 -7.20 -12.87
N ARG A 89 -6.08 -8.40 -12.72
CA ARG A 89 -5.75 -9.28 -11.59
C ARG A 89 -4.59 -10.18 -11.96
N VAL A 90 -3.57 -10.20 -11.10
CA VAL A 90 -2.44 -11.11 -11.28
C VAL A 90 -2.94 -12.53 -11.06
N GLY A 91 -2.61 -13.42 -11.98
CA GLY A 91 -2.95 -14.83 -11.86
C GLY A 91 -1.92 -15.72 -12.53
N GLN A 92 -2.22 -17.01 -12.56
CA GLN A 92 -1.39 -18.02 -13.19
C GLN A 92 -2.13 -18.67 -14.36
N GLY A 93 -1.43 -18.86 -15.47
CA GLY A 93 -1.93 -19.61 -16.62
C GLY A 93 -1.90 -21.12 -16.37
N THR A 94 -2.18 -21.90 -17.41
CA THR A 94 -2.11 -23.36 -17.31
C THR A 94 -0.66 -23.84 -17.21
N ALA A 95 -0.32 -24.51 -16.12
CA ALA A 95 0.96 -25.20 -15.98
C ALA A 95 1.09 -26.34 -17.01
N LYS A 96 2.22 -26.43 -17.69
CA LYS A 96 2.60 -27.63 -18.45
C LYS A 96 3.26 -28.62 -17.52
N SER A 97 3.06 -29.92 -17.74
CA SER A 97 3.62 -30.99 -16.89
C SER A 97 5.12 -30.77 -16.63
N GLY A 98 5.49 -30.61 -15.36
CA GLY A 98 6.88 -30.37 -14.92
C GLY A 98 7.38 -28.93 -14.97
N GLN A 99 6.55 -27.94 -15.31
CA GLN A 99 6.92 -26.51 -15.30
C GLN A 99 5.96 -25.68 -14.46
N ASN A 100 6.48 -24.61 -13.85
CA ASN A 100 5.66 -23.63 -13.15
C ASN A 100 4.69 -22.94 -14.11
N ALA A 101 3.49 -22.67 -13.62
CA ALA A 101 2.50 -21.89 -14.37
C ALA A 101 3.04 -20.48 -14.69
N PRO A 102 2.86 -19.98 -15.92
CA PRO A 102 3.30 -18.64 -16.26
C PRO A 102 2.41 -17.59 -15.57
N TRP A 103 3.02 -16.49 -15.12
CA TRP A 103 2.28 -15.33 -14.64
C TRP A 103 1.54 -14.64 -15.79
N ILE A 104 0.28 -14.30 -15.56
CA ILE A 104 -0.61 -13.63 -16.49
C ILE A 104 -1.36 -12.50 -15.78
N LEU A 105 -1.83 -11.53 -16.56
CA LEU A 105 -2.83 -10.58 -16.12
C LEU A 105 -4.20 -11.04 -16.64
N GLN A 106 -5.15 -11.21 -15.73
CA GLN A 106 -6.53 -11.53 -16.03
C GLN A 106 -7.33 -10.24 -16.21
N ASP A 107 -8.38 -10.32 -17.03
CA ASP A 107 -9.27 -9.19 -17.27
C ASP A 107 -9.91 -8.71 -15.96
N PRO A 108 -9.92 -7.39 -15.72
CA PRO A 108 -10.54 -6.81 -14.53
C PRO A 108 -12.07 -6.91 -14.61
N THR A 109 -12.72 -7.06 -13.46
CA THR A 109 -14.17 -6.87 -13.36
C THR A 109 -14.54 -5.38 -13.38
N GLN A 110 -15.82 -5.06 -13.54
CA GLN A 110 -16.28 -3.66 -13.46
C GLN A 110 -15.99 -3.01 -12.09
N ALA A 111 -16.09 -3.79 -11.00
CA ALA A 111 -15.74 -3.32 -9.67
C ALA A 111 -14.23 -3.03 -9.55
N ASP A 112 -13.40 -3.86 -10.17
CA ASP A 112 -11.94 -3.66 -10.21
C ASP A 112 -11.58 -2.37 -10.95
N ILE A 113 -12.24 -2.09 -12.08
CA ILE A 113 -12.02 -0.86 -12.84
C ILE A 113 -12.36 0.37 -11.98
N GLN A 114 -13.49 0.35 -11.27
CA GLN A 114 -13.88 1.46 -10.40
C GLN A 114 -12.88 1.67 -9.26
N ALA A 115 -12.45 0.59 -8.59
CA ALA A 115 -11.42 0.64 -7.57
C ALA A 115 -10.09 1.17 -8.14
N GLY A 116 -9.74 0.74 -9.34
CA GLY A 116 -8.59 1.19 -10.13
C GLY A 116 -8.57 2.69 -10.37
N VAL A 117 -9.70 3.26 -10.82
CA VAL A 117 -9.83 4.71 -11.06
C VAL A 117 -9.59 5.50 -9.78
N VAL A 118 -10.20 5.08 -8.66
CA VAL A 118 -10.03 5.74 -7.36
C VAL A 118 -8.57 5.63 -6.88
N ALA A 119 -7.96 4.45 -7.00
CA ALA A 119 -6.57 4.24 -6.62
C ALA A 119 -5.62 5.07 -7.50
N TRP A 120 -5.87 5.15 -8.80
CA TRP A 120 -5.05 5.94 -9.73
C TRP A 120 -5.05 7.43 -9.39
N GLN A 121 -6.21 7.99 -9.02
CA GLN A 121 -6.28 9.38 -8.54
C GLN A 121 -5.39 9.61 -7.30
N LYS A 122 -5.38 8.67 -6.36
CA LYS A 122 -4.51 8.75 -5.17
C LYS A 122 -3.03 8.62 -5.52
N ILE A 123 -2.68 7.76 -6.48
CA ILE A 123 -1.31 7.62 -7.01
C ILE A 123 -0.84 8.94 -7.61
N GLN A 124 -1.67 9.57 -8.46
CA GLN A 124 -1.35 10.85 -9.08
C GLN A 124 -1.24 12.00 -8.06
N ALA A 125 -2.03 11.95 -6.98
CA ALA A 125 -1.94 12.91 -5.88
C ALA A 125 -0.74 12.66 -4.93
N GLY A 126 0.07 11.62 -5.17
CA GLY A 126 1.17 11.23 -4.29
C GLY A 126 0.73 10.60 -2.96
N GLN A 127 -0.57 10.33 -2.79
CA GLN A 127 -1.19 9.81 -1.57
C GLN A 127 -1.30 8.27 -1.56
N PHE A 128 -0.70 7.60 -2.54
CA PHE A 128 -0.64 6.14 -2.54
C PHE A 128 0.44 5.66 -1.58
N GLN A 129 0.04 4.95 -0.54
CA GLN A 129 0.89 4.37 0.49
C GLN A 129 0.31 3.01 0.86
N ALA A 130 1.17 2.02 1.08
CA ALA A 130 0.77 0.79 1.74
C ALA A 130 0.11 1.18 3.07
N PRO A 131 -0.98 0.52 3.50
CA PRO A 131 -1.51 0.76 4.82
C PRO A 131 -0.35 0.48 5.76
N ALA A 132 0.20 1.55 6.35
CA ALA A 132 1.22 1.40 7.38
C ALA A 132 0.66 0.40 8.38
N PRO A 133 1.42 -0.63 8.81
CA PRO A 133 1.00 -1.40 9.98
C PRO A 133 0.68 -0.36 11.04
N GLN A 134 -0.57 -0.36 11.49
CA GLN A 134 -1.12 0.69 12.35
C GLN A 134 -0.17 0.88 13.53
N ALA A 135 0.71 1.88 13.44
CA ALA A 135 1.32 2.43 14.61
C ALA A 135 0.15 2.97 15.42
N GLN A 136 -0.01 2.45 16.63
CA GLN A 136 -0.85 3.00 17.67
C GLN A 136 -0.76 4.53 17.65
N PRO A 137 -1.86 5.25 17.92
CA PRO A 137 -2.00 6.67 17.67
C PRO A 137 -0.75 7.46 18.04
N GLN A 138 -0.17 8.12 17.04
CA GLN A 138 0.98 9.01 17.16
C GLN A 138 0.65 10.09 18.19
N THR A 139 1.38 10.11 19.29
CA THR A 139 1.42 11.23 20.24
C THR A 139 1.98 12.45 19.50
N GLN A 140 1.09 13.38 19.15
CA GLN A 140 1.48 14.71 18.72
C GLN A 140 2.33 15.35 19.83
N PRO A 141 3.46 16.02 19.52
CA PRO A 141 4.13 16.87 20.50
C PRO A 141 3.19 18.02 20.82
N VAL A 142 2.57 17.97 21.99
CA VAL A 142 1.75 19.05 22.53
C VAL A 142 2.57 20.34 22.54
N GLN A 143 2.16 21.29 21.71
CA GLN A 143 2.61 22.68 21.82
C GLN A 143 2.25 23.17 23.22
N GLN A 144 3.29 23.50 23.99
CA GLN A 144 3.15 24.05 25.34
C GLN A 144 2.41 25.39 25.27
N ALA A 145 1.17 25.40 25.75
CA ALA A 145 0.50 26.62 26.18
C ALA A 145 0.80 26.85 27.68
N PRO A 146 1.15 28.07 28.11
CA PRO A 146 1.58 28.35 29.47
C PRO A 146 0.44 28.27 30.49
N ALA A 147 0.84 27.92 31.70
CA ALA A 147 0.05 27.59 32.88
C ALA A 147 -1.00 28.65 33.32
N GLN A 148 -2.16 28.16 33.76
CA GLN A 148 -2.97 28.75 34.85
C GLN A 148 -3.50 27.59 35.71
N THR A 149 -2.85 27.23 36.82
CA THR A 149 -3.03 27.72 38.21
C THR A 149 -4.27 27.18 38.94
N GLY A 150 -4.05 26.24 39.89
CA GLY A 150 -4.91 25.88 41.02
C GLY A 150 -5.98 24.82 40.72
N GLN A 151 -6.27 23.77 41.49
CA GLN A 151 -5.99 23.37 42.89
C GLN A 151 -6.32 21.85 43.02
N PRO A 152 -5.93 21.16 44.12
CA PRO A 152 -5.80 19.70 44.17
C PRO A 152 -7.05 18.93 44.65
N ALA A 153 -7.10 17.66 44.23
CA ALA A 153 -7.75 16.47 44.79
C ALA A 153 -8.76 16.61 45.94
N GLN A 154 -9.94 15.96 45.82
CA GLN A 154 -10.40 14.93 46.77
C GLN A 154 -11.86 14.40 46.53
N GLN A 155 -11.97 13.07 46.63
CA GLN A 155 -13.04 12.29 47.30
C GLN A 155 -14.23 11.68 46.52
N ALA A 156 -14.55 10.45 46.98
CA ALA A 156 -15.33 9.35 46.42
C ALA A 156 -16.86 9.54 46.36
N PRO A 157 -17.60 8.68 45.63
CA PRO A 157 -19.04 8.55 45.83
C PRO A 157 -19.37 7.63 47.02
N THR A 158 -19.99 8.24 48.02
CA THR A 158 -20.60 7.67 49.23
C THR A 158 -21.79 6.76 48.92
N TRP A 159 -21.84 5.59 49.59
CA TRP A 159 -23.06 4.79 49.77
C TRP A 159 -24.06 5.56 50.64
N GLY A 160 -25.19 5.95 50.07
CA GLY A 160 -26.28 6.62 50.79
C GLY A 160 -27.34 5.62 51.28
N THR A 161 -28.20 5.89 52.25
CA THR A 161 -28.32 6.96 53.25
C THR A 161 -29.35 6.42 54.24
N ALA A 162 -29.11 6.49 55.55
CA ALA A 162 -30.15 6.36 56.57
C ALA A 162 -30.42 7.74 57.19
N PRO A 163 -31.68 8.07 57.49
CA PRO A 163 -32.01 8.63 58.81
C PRO A 163 -33.27 7.95 59.42
N GLN A 164 -33.24 7.56 60.71
CA GLN A 164 -33.84 8.27 61.86
C GLN A 164 -35.36 8.55 61.71
N GLN A 165 -36.29 8.34 62.65
CA GLN A 165 -36.27 8.04 64.08
C GLN A 165 -37.75 7.87 64.53
N GLY A 166 -38.03 7.11 65.60
CA GLY A 166 -39.08 7.43 66.59
C GLY A 166 -40.42 6.66 66.54
N GLY A 167 -40.77 6.03 67.67
CA GLY A 167 -42.17 5.73 68.03
C GLY A 167 -42.42 4.43 68.80
N LEU A 168 -42.14 4.40 70.10
CA LEU A 168 -42.95 3.62 71.08
C LEU A 168 -44.31 4.33 71.22
N PRO A 169 -45.44 3.65 71.50
CA PRO A 169 -45.71 3.32 72.90
C PRO A 169 -46.68 2.13 73.22
N PHE A 170 -46.63 1.77 74.52
CA PHE A 170 -47.54 1.00 75.39
C PHE A 170 -47.84 -0.48 75.09
#